data_AF-A0A2S2DQC8-F1
#
_entry.id   AF-A0A2S2DQC8-F1
#
_cell.length_a   1.000
_cell.length_b   1.000
_cell.length_c   1.000
_cell.angle_alpha   90.00
_cell.angle_beta   90.00
_cell.angle_gamma   90.00
#
_symmetry.space_group_name_H-M   'P 1'
#
loop_
_entity.id
_entity.type
_entity.pdbx_description
1 polymer ?
#
loop_
_entity_poly.entity_id
_entity_poly.type
_entity_poly.pdbx_seq_one_letter_code
_entity_poly.pdbx_strand_id
1 'polypeptide(L)' 'MLTVSDDGLGIDPSLHKGRAGHWGIPGMRERAAALGAALELDAAPGKGSAWRLRLPARAAYAGRGADPALSD' A
#
# COMPACT_ATOMS: atom_id res chain seq x y z
N MET A 1 7.35 -6.76 -4.15
CA MET A 1 6.64 -5.48 -4.34
C MET A 1 5.20 -5.80 -4.64
N LEU A 2 4.25 -5.10 -4.00
CA LEU A 2 2.82 -5.25 -4.28
C LEU A 2 2.34 -4.00 -5.03
N THR A 3 1.56 -4.20 -6.09
CA THR A 3 0.93 -3.12 -6.85
C THR A 3 -0.56 -3.37 -6.92
N VAL A 4 -1.36 -2.33 -6.70
CA VAL A 4 -2.81 -2.32 -6.94
C VAL A 4 -3.11 -1.17 -7.87
N SER A 5 -3.78 -1.46 -8.98
CA SER A 5 -4.14 -0.46 -9.99
C SER A 5 -5.60 -0.56 -10.37
N ASP A 6 -6.18 0.58 -10.72
CA ASP A 6 -7.51 0.73 -11.30
C ASP A 6 -7.46 1.70 -12.49
N ASP A 7 -8.48 1.63 -13.35
CA ASP A 7 -8.69 2.48 -14.52
C ASP A 7 -9.80 3.52 -14.29
N GLY A 8 -10.07 3.87 -13.03
CA GLY A 8 -11.11 4.81 -12.65
C GLY A 8 -10.76 6.27 -12.94
N LEU A 9 -11.48 7.18 -12.28
CA LEU A 9 -11.31 8.63 -12.46
C LEU A 9 -9.99 9.17 -11.90
N GLY A 10 -9.21 8.35 -11.19
CA GLY A 10 -7.99 8.76 -10.51
C GLY A 10 -8.25 9.62 -9.28
N ILE A 11 -7.16 10.15 -8.71
CA ILE A 11 -7.18 10.93 -7.47
C ILE A 11 -6.57 12.30 -7.74
N ASP A 12 -7.30 13.35 -7.36
CA ASP A 12 -6.81 14.72 -7.43
C ASP A 12 -5.50 14.88 -6.63
N PRO A 13 -4.45 15.52 -7.19
CA PRO A 13 -3.17 15.72 -6.51
C PRO A 13 -3.28 16.38 -5.13
N SER A 14 -4.25 17.27 -4.90
CA SER A 14 -4.49 17.89 -3.60
C SER A 14 -4.89 16.88 -2.52
N LEU A 15 -5.40 15.71 -2.91
CA LEU A 15 -5.85 14.64 -2.03
C LEU A 15 -4.79 13.54 -1.84
N HIS A 16 -3.61 13.61 -2.46
CA HIS A 16 -2.59 12.56 -2.38
C HIS A 16 -2.02 12.34 -0.96
N LYS A 17 -2.22 13.30 -0.06
CA LYS A 17 -1.90 13.18 1.37
C LYS A 17 -3.10 12.75 2.23
N GLY A 18 -4.28 12.61 1.62
CA GLY A 18 -5.55 12.38 2.30
C GLY A 18 -6.40 13.65 2.42
N ARG A 19 -7.63 13.46 2.89
CA ARG A 19 -8.61 14.52 3.16
C ARG A 19 -8.85 14.62 4.66
N ALA A 20 -9.00 15.83 5.20
CA ALA A 20 -9.31 16.03 6.61
C ALA A 20 -10.58 15.26 7.04
N GLY A 21 -10.53 14.56 8.18
CA GLY A 21 -11.61 13.71 8.67
C GLY A 21 -11.69 12.31 8.02
N HIS A 22 -10.79 11.98 7.09
CA HIS A 22 -10.75 10.67 6.43
C HIS A 22 -9.43 9.93 6.71
N TRP A 23 -9.53 8.62 6.95
CA TRP A 23 -8.41 7.80 7.42
C TRP A 23 -7.78 6.90 6.35
N GLY A 24 -8.31 6.88 5.12
CA GLY A 24 -7.84 6.00 4.05
C GLY A 24 -6.35 6.17 3.74
N ILE A 25 -5.98 7.26 3.07
CA ILE A 25 -4.58 7.55 2.70
C ILE A 25 -3.68 7.73 3.94
N PRO A 26 -4.07 8.50 4.98
CA PRO A 26 -3.23 8.65 6.18
C PRO A 26 -2.93 7.30 6.85
N GLY A 27 -3.94 6.45 7.04
CA GLY A 27 -3.77 5.14 7.67
C GLY A 27 -2.97 4.16 6.80
N MET A 28 -3.07 4.23 5.47
CA MET A 28 -2.21 3.44 4.59
C MET A 28 -0.73 3.84 4.74
N ARG A 29 -0.44 5.14 4.82
CA ARG A 29 0.93 5.66 5.01
C ARG A 29 1.49 5.28 6.38
N GLU A 30 0.68 5.40 7.43
CA GLU A 30 1.05 5.00 8.79
C GLU A 30 1.38 3.50 8.87
N ARG A 31 0.52 2.63 8.30
CA ARG A 31 0.79 1.18 8.26
C ARG A 31 2.03 0.84 7.45
N ALA A 32 2.26 1.51 6.32
CA ALA A 32 3.49 1.32 5.56
C ALA A 32 4.73 1.71 6.39
N ALA A 33 4.70 2.85 7.08
CA ALA A 33 5.78 3.29 7.95
C ALA A 33 6.05 2.30 9.10
N ALA A 34 5.00 1.79 9.74
CA ALA A 34 5.12 0.79 10.82
C ALA A 34 5.80 -0.52 10.36
N LEU A 35 5.66 -0.87 9.07
CA LEU A 35 6.31 -2.04 8.46
C LEU A 35 7.72 -1.74 7.91
N GLY A 36 8.21 -0.51 8.03
CA GLY A 36 9.45 -0.07 7.37
C GLY A 36 9.35 -0.12 5.84
N ALA A 37 8.15 0.10 5.31
CA ALA A 37 7.82 0.02 3.90
C ALA A 37 7.75 1.40 3.25
N ALA A 38 8.01 1.44 1.94
CA ALA A 38 7.72 2.59 1.08
C ALA A 38 6.37 2.40 0.39
N LEU A 39 5.50 3.40 0.47
CA LEU A 39 4.22 3.46 -0.22
C LEU A 39 4.19 4.66 -1.18
N GLU A 40 3.94 4.38 -2.46
CA GLU A 40 3.83 5.37 -3.52
C GLU A 40 2.43 5.35 -4.15
N LEU A 41 1.97 6.54 -4.54
CA LEU A 41 0.78 6.73 -5.34
C LEU A 41 1.20 7.36 -6.66
N ASP A 42 0.70 6.79 -7.75
CA ASP A 42 0.70 7.39 -9.07
C ASP A 42 -0.76 7.48 -9.53
N ALA A 43 -1.30 8.69 -9.56
CA ALA A 43 -2.68 8.93 -9.92
C ALA A 43 -2.85 10.36 -10.44
N ALA A 44 -3.71 10.50 -11.43
CA ALA A 44 -4.12 11.79 -11.96
C ALA A 44 -5.58 11.71 -12.46
N PRO A 45 -6.30 12.84 -12.51
CA PRO A 45 -7.67 12.86 -13.03
C PRO A 45 -7.77 12.21 -14.43
N GLY A 46 -8.67 11.23 -14.56
CA GLY A 46 -8.92 10.48 -15.79
C GLY A 46 -7.84 9.46 -16.18
N LYS A 47 -6.90 9.13 -15.28
CA LYS A 47 -5.81 8.17 -15.54
C LYS A 47 -5.85 6.94 -14.63
N GLY A 48 -6.91 6.76 -13.85
CA GLY A 48 -6.95 5.74 -12.80
C GLY A 48 -5.96 6.04 -11.68
N SER A 49 -5.68 5.01 -10.88
CA SER A 49 -4.72 5.07 -9.77
C SER A 49 -3.85 3.83 -9.75
N ALA A 50 -2.60 3.98 -9.33
CA ALA A 50 -1.69 2.88 -9.05
C ALA A 50 -0.98 3.11 -7.71
N TRP A 51 -1.19 2.19 -6.77
CA TRP A 51 -0.51 2.15 -5.49
C TRP A 51 0.61 1.12 -5.52
N ARG A 52 1.81 1.50 -5.09
CA ARG A 52 2.98 0.60 -5.01
C ARG A 52 3.50 0.54 -3.59
N LEU A 53 3.54 -0.67 -3.02
CA LEU A 53 4.11 -0.95 -1.70
C LEU A 53 5.38 -1.79 -1.84
N ARG A 54 6.48 -1.28 -1.27
CA ARG A 54 7.77 -1.97 -1.18
C ARG A 54 8.16 -2.13 0.28
N LEU A 55 8.27 -3.37 0.74
CA LEU A 55 8.68 -3.72 2.09
C LEU A 55 9.76 -4.81 2.06
N PRO A 56 10.60 -4.94 3.11
CA PRO A 56 11.57 -6.02 3.19
C PRO A 56 10.92 -7.40 3.16
N ALA A 57 11.48 -8.35 2.41
CA ALA A 57 10.94 -9.71 2.30
C ALA A 57 10.75 -10.39 3.67
N ARG A 58 11.71 -10.20 4.60
CA ARG A 58 11.60 -10.70 5.97
C ARG A 58 10.32 -10.25 6.68
N ALA A 59 9.86 -9.01 6.45
CA ALA A 59 8.66 -8.47 7.07
C ALA A 59 7.40 -9.04 6.39
N ALA A 60 7.44 -9.27 5.08
CA ALA A 60 6.32 -9.86 4.34
C ALA A 60 6.06 -11.34 4.70
N TYR A 61 7.10 -12.06 5.12
CA TYR A 61 7.04 -13.51 5.38
C TYR A 61 7.36 -13.91 6.83
N ALA A 62 7.45 -12.95 7.77
CA ALA A 62 7.80 -13.19 9.18
C ALA A 62 6.90 -14.24 9.88
N GLY A 63 5.71 -14.53 9.33
CA GLY A 63 4.77 -15.54 9.83
C GLY A 63 4.70 -16.86 9.05
N ARG A 64 5.45 -17.05 7.94
CA ARG A 64 5.42 -18.31 7.16
C ARG A 64 6.46 -19.35 7.58
N GLY A 65 7.43 -18.98 8.42
CA GLY A 65 8.44 -19.91 8.95
C GLY A 65 8.02 -20.64 10.23
N ALA A 66 6.78 -20.44 10.70
CA ALA A 66 6.28 -20.98 11.96
C ALA A 66 4.92 -21.69 11.81
N ASP A 67 4.57 -22.13 10.59
CA ASP A 67 3.46 -23.06 10.40
C ASP A 67 4.04 -24.49 10.21
N PRO A 68 4.05 -25.34 11.25
CA PRO A 68 4.50 -26.72 11.14
C PRO A 68 3.58 -27.60 10.28
N ALA A 69 2.46 -27.09 9.75
CA ALA A 69 1.47 -27.87 8.99
C ALA A 69 1.81 -28.13 7.50
N LEU A 70 3.03 -27.82 7.04
CA LEU A 70 3.51 -28.10 5.68
C LEU A 70 4.78 -28.97 5.66
N SER A 71 4.87 -29.93 6.58
CA SER A 71 5.84 -31.03 6.50
C SER A 71 5.08 -32.29 6.09
N ASP A 72 5.35 -32.77 4.86
CA ASP A 72 4.92 -34.01 4.18
C ASP A 72 3.62 -34.72 4.63
#